data_AF-A0A835CLQ5-F1
#
_entry.id   AF-A0A835CLQ5-F1
#
_cell.length_a   1.000
_cell.length_b   1.000
_cell.length_c   1.000
_cell.angle_alpha   90.00
_cell.angle_beta   90.00
_cell.angle_gamma   90.00
#
_symmetry.space_group_name_H-M   'P 1'
#
loop_
_entity.id
_entity.type
_entity.pdbx_description
1 polymer ?
#
loop_
_entity_poly.entity_id
_entity_poly.type
_entity_poly.pdbx_seq_one_letter_code
_entity_poly.pdbx_strand_id
1 'polypeptide(L)'
;MAEQEHMNAQQYQRAEAVTFIESLDVRSLFTEPGLGKIIFDSYNLSNPHQFIRKEKDQKYVSKVVGDAGLSANPKLGVTDIQTLSKKICEAFVNEKEETYFQVNELGKYSGLLWNYVKNKKYEIFKIQKSMEPVAEEAPLDQNIIENKNFLDEDTCDPWERVEAAWLITRTIREKDLHKSQPKKKSKRGPDDALPLEIFLNKWPSLKHPSGYKLVQLDFNARYPDAGELTEAKLDQLINKLQVLKETKGGGDKNKWKEDINNRKMKIVSNETDFDVKIASKIKLLSFLMPPHDRANKLIKTTVVDVHKSMILHVQTADAINNAIMTRSRMLKSLNKNLQPTLTVVGVDFDHLDEFICCINNVKWKCDDFLTAFDRIFKSYFVLDVNYPYESEVIWGVIQRHLYQVDCNVPSENTRWLVNLSCIDDIDEVDYTPENNHEEINNVQEIVDNNNNPQGRNNIVVINQDHENIDNNNDEDHADVNNNSNNENHEEENNDDETPGKKNIDAKNHERKNIEKK
;
A
#
# COMPACT_ATOMS: atom_id res chain seq x y z
N MET A 1 -46.92 -7.42 -18.08
CA MET A 1 -46.81 -8.40 -19.19
C MET A 1 -45.37 -8.83 -19.42
N ALA A 2 -44.44 -7.93 -19.73
CA ALA A 2 -43.02 -8.27 -19.95
C ALA A 2 -42.35 -9.01 -18.77
N GLU A 3 -42.63 -8.62 -17.51
CA GLU A 3 -42.11 -9.32 -16.33
C GLU A 3 -42.71 -10.73 -16.16
N GLN A 4 -43.98 -10.90 -16.51
CA GLN A 4 -44.68 -12.19 -16.44
C GLN A 4 -44.18 -13.14 -17.54
N GLU A 5 -43.93 -12.62 -18.74
CA GLU A 5 -43.33 -13.36 -19.86
C GLU A 5 -41.89 -13.76 -19.56
N HIS A 6 -41.10 -12.87 -18.94
CA HIS A 6 -39.75 -13.17 -18.50
C HIS A 6 -39.72 -14.24 -17.38
N MET A 7 -40.63 -14.17 -16.41
CA MET A 7 -40.77 -15.22 -15.39
C MET A 7 -41.18 -16.57 -15.98
N ASN A 8 -42.13 -16.59 -16.91
CA ASN A 8 -42.57 -17.82 -17.57
C ASN A 8 -41.46 -18.44 -18.43
N ALA A 9 -40.68 -17.62 -19.14
CA ALA A 9 -39.53 -18.08 -19.93
C ALA A 9 -38.42 -18.68 -19.05
N GLN A 10 -38.15 -18.08 -17.88
CA GLN A 10 -37.18 -18.62 -16.92
C GLN A 10 -37.66 -19.94 -16.28
N GLN A 11 -38.95 -20.07 -16.01
CA GLN A 11 -39.52 -21.32 -15.48
C GLN A 11 -39.47 -22.45 -16.52
N TYR A 12 -39.74 -22.14 -17.79
CA TYR A 12 -39.69 -23.11 -18.88
C TYR A 12 -38.27 -23.61 -19.16
N GLN A 13 -37.28 -22.72 -19.22
CA GLN A 13 -35.85 -23.09 -19.36
C GLN A 13 -35.35 -23.94 -18.18
N ARG A 14 -35.85 -23.69 -16.97
CA ARG A 14 -35.49 -24.49 -15.79
C ARG A 14 -36.11 -25.89 -15.84
N ALA A 15 -37.33 -26.02 -16.36
CA ALA A 15 -37.98 -27.32 -16.52
C ALA A 15 -37.23 -28.21 -17.51
N GLU A 16 -36.84 -27.70 -18.69
CA GLU A 16 -36.07 -28.46 -19.70
C GLU A 16 -34.67 -28.88 -19.20
N ALA A 17 -34.01 -28.04 -18.40
CA ALA A 17 -32.70 -28.33 -17.84
C ALA A 17 -32.74 -29.44 -16.77
N VAL A 18 -33.81 -29.53 -15.99
CA VAL A 18 -34.02 -30.59 -14.99
C VAL A 18 -34.26 -31.94 -15.69
N THR A 19 -35.10 -31.97 -16.73
CA THR A 19 -35.34 -33.20 -17.53
C THR A 19 -34.07 -33.74 -18.16
N PHE A 20 -33.15 -32.87 -18.60
CA PHE A 20 -31.89 -33.32 -19.20
C PHE A 20 -30.97 -34.02 -18.20
N ILE A 21 -30.78 -33.44 -17.00
CA ILE A 21 -29.90 -34.01 -15.97
C ILE A 21 -30.43 -35.37 -15.50
N GLU A 22 -31.75 -35.52 -15.40
CA GLU A 22 -32.41 -36.79 -15.12
C GLU A 22 -32.24 -37.81 -16.26
N SER A 23 -32.12 -37.37 -17.52
CA SER A 23 -31.86 -38.25 -18.67
C SER A 23 -30.38 -38.52 -18.98
N LEU A 24 -29.44 -37.78 -18.37
CA LEU A 24 -28.01 -37.90 -18.67
C LEU A 24 -27.48 -39.31 -18.33
N ASP A 25 -27.02 -40.04 -19.34
CA ASP A 25 -26.30 -41.30 -19.15
C ASP A 25 -24.83 -41.02 -18.88
N VAL A 26 -24.40 -41.22 -17.63
CA VAL A 26 -23.00 -41.01 -17.26
C VAL A 26 -22.09 -42.03 -17.93
N ARG A 27 -22.55 -43.25 -18.22
CA ARG A 27 -21.71 -44.28 -18.84
C ARG A 27 -21.32 -43.89 -20.26
N SER A 28 -22.27 -43.36 -21.04
CA SER A 28 -22.01 -42.94 -22.42
C SER A 28 -20.90 -41.89 -22.51
N LEU A 29 -20.76 -41.01 -21.51
CA LEU A 29 -19.71 -39.98 -21.45
C LEU A 29 -18.28 -40.56 -21.43
N PHE A 30 -18.12 -41.83 -21.09
CA PHE A 30 -16.82 -42.51 -21.03
C PHE A 30 -16.64 -43.57 -22.13
N THR A 31 -17.60 -43.71 -23.06
CA THR A 31 -17.52 -44.72 -24.13
C THR A 31 -16.68 -44.29 -25.34
N GLU A 32 -16.41 -42.99 -25.48
CA GLU A 32 -15.61 -42.46 -26.58
C GLU A 32 -14.12 -42.86 -26.46
N PRO A 33 -13.43 -43.14 -27.59
CA PRO A 33 -12.01 -43.48 -27.58
C PRO A 33 -11.16 -42.40 -26.89
N GLY A 34 -10.43 -42.80 -25.84
CA GLY A 34 -9.55 -41.88 -25.12
C GLY A 34 -9.39 -42.25 -23.64
N LEU A 35 -8.93 -41.27 -22.86
CA LEU A 35 -8.66 -41.44 -21.42
C LEU A 35 -9.92 -41.84 -20.62
N GLY A 36 -11.10 -41.36 -21.03
CA GLY A 36 -12.37 -41.73 -20.42
C GLY A 36 -12.68 -43.22 -20.55
N LYS A 37 -12.54 -43.77 -21.76
CA LYS A 37 -12.70 -45.19 -22.03
C LYS A 37 -11.66 -46.05 -21.32
N ILE A 38 -10.40 -45.60 -21.26
CA ILE A 38 -9.35 -46.32 -20.51
C ILE A 38 -9.71 -46.40 -19.03
N ILE A 39 -10.19 -45.30 -18.42
CA ILE A 39 -10.61 -45.29 -17.02
C ILE A 39 -11.82 -46.23 -16.81
N PHE A 40 -12.83 -46.14 -17.68
CA PHE A 40 -14.03 -46.98 -17.60
C PHE A 40 -13.74 -48.47 -17.84
N ASP A 41 -12.95 -48.81 -18.85
CA ASP A 41 -12.54 -50.18 -19.16
C ASP A 41 -11.62 -50.73 -18.06
N SER A 42 -10.70 -49.94 -17.52
CA SER A 42 -9.84 -50.37 -16.41
C SER A 42 -10.63 -50.69 -15.14
N TYR A 43 -11.74 -49.97 -14.93
CA TYR A 43 -12.66 -50.19 -13.83
C TYR A 43 -13.53 -51.45 -14.04
N ASN A 44 -13.94 -51.74 -15.28
CA ASN A 44 -14.75 -52.93 -15.61
C ASN A 44 -13.93 -54.22 -15.80
N LEU A 45 -12.67 -54.12 -16.25
CA LEU A 45 -11.78 -55.26 -16.52
C LEU A 45 -10.99 -55.72 -15.29
N SER A 46 -10.73 -54.81 -14.34
CA SER A 46 -10.05 -55.16 -13.10
C SER A 46 -11.09 -55.58 -12.08
N ASN A 47 -10.99 -56.81 -11.57
CA ASN A 47 -11.71 -57.39 -10.43
C ASN A 47 -12.73 -56.46 -9.73
N PRO A 48 -14.02 -56.86 -9.57
CA PRO A 48 -15.11 -56.02 -9.03
C PRO A 48 -14.90 -55.43 -7.62
N HIS A 49 -13.75 -55.68 -7.00
CA HIS A 49 -13.29 -55.14 -5.73
C HIS A 49 -12.28 -53.97 -5.87
N GLN A 50 -12.12 -53.36 -7.04
CA GLN A 50 -11.27 -52.19 -7.20
C GLN A 50 -12.04 -50.87 -7.28
N PHE A 51 -11.65 -49.96 -6.41
CA PHE A 51 -11.96 -48.53 -6.50
C PHE A 51 -11.28 -47.92 -7.74
N ILE A 52 -11.78 -46.78 -8.20
CA ILE A 52 -11.02 -45.91 -9.10
C ILE A 52 -9.65 -45.65 -8.44
N ARG A 53 -8.58 -46.21 -9.03
CA ARG A 53 -7.33 -46.51 -8.30
C ARG A 53 -6.56 -45.28 -7.82
N LYS A 54 -6.89 -44.05 -8.24
CA LYS A 54 -6.14 -42.83 -7.88
C LYS A 54 -7.08 -41.61 -7.82
N GLU A 55 -6.81 -40.70 -6.87
CA GLU A 55 -7.44 -39.36 -6.76
C GLU A 55 -7.49 -38.60 -8.11
N LYS A 56 -6.51 -38.84 -8.99
CA LYS A 56 -6.45 -38.28 -10.34
C LYS A 56 -7.63 -38.70 -11.23
N ASP A 57 -8.05 -39.95 -11.15
CA ASP A 57 -9.11 -40.51 -11.98
C ASP A 57 -10.48 -40.03 -11.47
N GLN A 58 -10.69 -39.94 -10.15
CA GLN A 58 -11.90 -39.35 -9.55
C GLN A 58 -12.05 -37.85 -9.90
N LYS A 59 -10.94 -37.11 -9.92
CA LYS A 59 -10.91 -35.73 -10.43
C LYS A 59 -11.26 -35.66 -11.91
N TYR A 60 -10.81 -36.62 -12.71
CA TYR A 60 -11.15 -36.70 -14.13
C TYR A 60 -12.64 -37.02 -14.34
N VAL A 61 -13.20 -37.97 -13.60
CA VAL A 61 -14.65 -38.27 -13.63
C VAL A 61 -15.46 -37.04 -13.24
N SER A 62 -15.08 -36.35 -12.16
CA SER A 62 -15.73 -35.10 -11.72
C SER A 62 -15.68 -34.02 -12.80
N LYS A 63 -14.56 -33.93 -13.54
CA LYS A 63 -14.39 -33.01 -14.65
C LYS A 63 -15.34 -33.33 -15.80
N VAL A 64 -15.32 -34.57 -16.30
CA VAL A 64 -16.15 -35.00 -17.45
C VAL A 64 -17.64 -34.83 -17.14
N VAL A 65 -18.10 -35.33 -15.99
CA VAL A 65 -19.50 -35.23 -15.59
C VAL A 65 -19.89 -33.79 -15.28
N GLY A 66 -19.01 -33.02 -14.63
CA GLY A 66 -19.24 -31.60 -14.36
C GLY A 66 -19.32 -30.75 -15.63
N ASP A 67 -18.48 -31.01 -16.63
CA ASP A 67 -18.51 -30.34 -17.94
C ASP A 67 -19.79 -30.70 -18.71
N ALA A 68 -20.19 -31.97 -18.72
CA ALA A 68 -21.46 -32.40 -19.32
C ALA A 68 -22.67 -31.74 -18.64
N GLY A 69 -22.68 -31.72 -17.30
CA GLY A 69 -23.74 -31.10 -16.52
C GLY A 69 -23.82 -29.58 -16.73
N LEU A 70 -22.69 -28.88 -16.80
CA LEU A 70 -22.65 -27.43 -17.05
C LEU A 70 -23.00 -27.07 -18.49
N SER A 71 -22.67 -27.93 -19.46
CA SER A 71 -23.05 -27.76 -20.86
C SER A 71 -24.57 -27.89 -21.03
N ALA A 72 -25.19 -28.77 -20.27
CA ALA A 72 -26.63 -28.97 -20.25
C ALA A 72 -27.40 -27.90 -19.45
N ASN A 73 -26.86 -27.54 -18.29
CA ASN A 73 -27.46 -26.55 -17.40
C ASN A 73 -26.37 -25.65 -16.80
N PRO A 74 -26.15 -24.45 -17.36
CA PRO A 74 -25.20 -23.49 -16.81
C PRO A 74 -25.48 -23.09 -15.35
N LYS A 75 -26.73 -23.30 -14.87
CA LYS A 75 -27.21 -22.96 -13.53
C LYS A 75 -27.34 -24.18 -12.60
N LEU A 76 -26.54 -25.24 -12.78
CA LEU A 76 -26.53 -26.43 -11.91
C LEU A 76 -26.74 -26.14 -10.41
N GLY A 77 -27.89 -26.53 -9.87
CA GLY A 77 -28.23 -26.38 -8.47
C GLY A 77 -27.56 -27.44 -7.59
N VAL A 78 -27.79 -27.32 -6.28
CA VAL A 78 -27.35 -28.33 -5.30
C VAL A 78 -27.99 -29.68 -5.59
N THR A 79 -29.28 -29.69 -5.89
CA THR A 79 -30.06 -30.89 -6.25
C THR A 79 -29.48 -31.59 -7.48
N ASP A 80 -29.07 -30.81 -8.48
CA ASP A 80 -28.52 -31.33 -9.73
C ASP A 80 -27.17 -32.02 -9.50
N ILE A 81 -26.31 -31.40 -8.69
CA ILE A 81 -24.99 -31.96 -8.35
C ILE A 81 -25.15 -33.23 -7.51
N GLN A 82 -26.15 -33.30 -6.65
CA GLN A 82 -26.49 -34.51 -5.90
C GLN A 82 -26.95 -35.62 -6.85
N THR A 83 -27.86 -35.33 -7.79
CA THR A 83 -28.32 -36.29 -8.81
C THR A 83 -27.17 -36.80 -9.66
N LEU A 84 -26.27 -35.91 -10.12
CA LEU A 84 -25.07 -36.30 -10.87
C LEU A 84 -24.12 -37.19 -10.05
N SER A 85 -23.98 -36.92 -8.75
CA SER A 85 -23.15 -37.74 -7.86
C SER A 85 -23.70 -39.15 -7.69
N LYS A 86 -25.03 -39.31 -7.62
CA LYS A 86 -25.69 -40.63 -7.61
C LYS A 86 -25.47 -41.38 -8.92
N LYS A 87 -25.62 -40.70 -10.06
CA LYS A 87 -25.38 -41.30 -11.38
C LYS A 87 -23.93 -41.71 -11.61
N ILE A 88 -22.97 -40.99 -11.03
CA ILE A 88 -21.57 -41.45 -10.99
C ILE A 88 -21.49 -42.79 -10.25
N CYS A 89 -22.14 -42.93 -9.10
CA CYS A 89 -22.13 -44.20 -8.35
C CYS A 89 -22.86 -45.33 -9.09
N GLU A 90 -23.88 -45.04 -9.90
CA GLU A 90 -24.55 -46.04 -10.77
C GLU A 90 -23.66 -46.50 -11.94
N ALA A 91 -22.84 -45.59 -12.48
CA ALA A 91 -21.85 -45.90 -13.50
C ALA A 91 -20.61 -46.60 -12.93
N PHE A 92 -20.23 -46.25 -11.71
CA PHE A 92 -19.05 -46.73 -10.98
C PHE A 92 -19.49 -47.26 -9.60
N VAL A 93 -19.99 -48.50 -9.57
CA VAL A 93 -20.69 -49.14 -8.43
C VAL A 93 -19.98 -49.09 -7.06
N ASN A 94 -18.66 -48.96 -7.04
CA ASN A 94 -17.83 -48.93 -5.82
C ASN A 94 -17.47 -47.51 -5.37
N GLU A 95 -17.88 -46.48 -6.12
CA GLU A 95 -17.71 -45.09 -5.70
C GLU A 95 -18.72 -44.72 -4.61
N LYS A 96 -18.33 -43.75 -3.78
CA LYS A 96 -19.18 -43.21 -2.72
C LYS A 96 -19.69 -41.84 -3.13
N GLU A 97 -20.98 -41.59 -2.93
CA GLU A 97 -21.61 -40.29 -3.22
C GLU A 97 -20.87 -39.15 -2.49
N GLU A 98 -20.47 -39.39 -1.23
CA GLU A 98 -19.72 -38.46 -0.36
C GLU A 98 -18.41 -37.93 -0.99
N THR A 99 -17.77 -38.72 -1.85
CA THR A 99 -16.56 -38.33 -2.57
C THR A 99 -16.82 -37.17 -3.54
N TYR A 100 -18.00 -37.16 -4.16
CA TYR A 100 -18.38 -36.21 -5.21
C TYR A 100 -19.24 -35.07 -4.65
N PHE A 101 -20.10 -35.37 -3.68
CA PHE A 101 -20.97 -34.42 -3.01
C PHE A 101 -21.30 -34.86 -1.58
N GLN A 102 -21.05 -33.99 -0.60
CA GLN A 102 -21.43 -34.18 0.79
C GLN A 102 -21.79 -32.86 1.46
N VAL A 103 -22.58 -32.94 2.53
CA VAL A 103 -22.95 -31.82 3.40
C VAL A 103 -22.34 -32.07 4.78
N ASN A 104 -21.57 -31.12 5.31
CA ASN A 104 -21.04 -31.25 6.67
C ASN A 104 -22.09 -30.87 7.73
N GLU A 105 -21.77 -31.12 9.00
CA GLU A 105 -22.65 -30.82 10.16
C GLU A 105 -23.04 -29.34 10.26
N LEU A 106 -22.27 -28.44 9.66
CA LEU A 106 -22.52 -26.99 9.60
C LEU A 106 -23.32 -26.56 8.36
N GLY A 107 -23.85 -27.52 7.58
CA GLY A 107 -24.62 -27.25 6.36
C GLY A 107 -23.78 -26.81 5.15
N LYS A 108 -22.45 -26.94 5.19
CA LYS A 108 -21.56 -26.58 4.08
C LYS A 108 -21.38 -27.75 3.10
N TYR A 109 -21.54 -27.45 1.82
CA TYR A 109 -21.34 -28.37 0.71
C TYR A 109 -19.85 -28.56 0.38
N SER A 110 -19.44 -29.80 0.15
CA SER A 110 -18.10 -30.17 -0.30
C SER A 110 -18.13 -31.43 -1.18
N GLY A 111 -16.99 -31.85 -1.73
CA GLY A 111 -16.88 -32.99 -2.65
C GLY A 111 -16.21 -32.60 -3.96
N LEU A 112 -15.66 -33.57 -4.69
CA LEU A 112 -14.88 -33.33 -5.91
C LEU A 112 -15.72 -32.68 -7.03
N LEU A 113 -16.93 -33.18 -7.25
CA LEU A 113 -17.83 -32.64 -8.28
C LEU A 113 -18.34 -31.24 -7.91
N TRP A 114 -18.73 -31.05 -6.64
CA TRP A 114 -19.11 -29.73 -6.13
C TRP A 114 -18.00 -28.68 -6.33
N ASN A 115 -16.78 -29.01 -5.91
CA ASN A 115 -15.64 -28.12 -6.02
C ASN A 115 -15.31 -27.80 -7.48
N TYR A 116 -15.37 -28.80 -8.36
CA TYR A 116 -15.18 -28.61 -9.79
C TYR A 116 -16.21 -27.65 -10.38
N VAL A 117 -17.51 -27.94 -10.21
CA VAL A 117 -18.61 -27.13 -10.75
C VAL A 117 -18.57 -25.71 -10.22
N LYS A 118 -18.31 -25.52 -8.91
CA LYS A 118 -18.17 -24.20 -8.29
C LYS A 118 -17.04 -23.38 -8.92
N ASN A 119 -15.87 -23.97 -9.07
CA ASN A 119 -14.71 -23.29 -9.67
C ASN A 119 -14.96 -22.99 -11.16
N LYS A 120 -15.53 -23.94 -11.89
CA LYS A 120 -15.84 -23.79 -13.31
C LYS A 120 -16.89 -22.70 -13.57
N LYS A 121 -17.93 -22.61 -12.74
CA LYS A 121 -18.90 -21.50 -12.77
C LYS A 121 -18.24 -20.16 -12.54
N TYR A 122 -17.29 -20.07 -11.60
CA TYR A 122 -16.53 -18.85 -11.37
C TYR A 122 -15.66 -18.48 -12.57
N GLU A 123 -15.03 -19.46 -13.23
CA GLU A 123 -14.28 -19.22 -14.46
C GLU A 123 -15.19 -18.74 -15.60
N ILE A 124 -16.34 -19.40 -15.82
CA ILE A 124 -17.33 -19.00 -16.82
C ILE A 124 -17.82 -17.58 -16.55
N PHE A 125 -18.18 -17.27 -15.30
CA PHE A 125 -18.60 -15.93 -14.89
C PHE A 125 -17.51 -14.89 -15.14
N LYS A 126 -16.25 -15.22 -14.85
CA LYS A 126 -15.11 -14.33 -15.09
C LYS A 126 -14.87 -14.09 -16.58
N ILE A 127 -15.00 -15.13 -17.40
CA ILE A 127 -14.90 -15.03 -18.87
C ILE A 127 -16.05 -14.18 -19.40
N GLN A 128 -17.29 -14.45 -18.98
CA GLN A 128 -18.47 -13.68 -19.37
C GLN A 128 -18.33 -12.21 -18.96
N LYS A 129 -17.89 -11.91 -17.73
CA LYS A 129 -17.60 -10.55 -17.28
C LYS A 129 -16.46 -9.87 -18.06
N SER A 130 -15.55 -10.64 -18.64
CA SER A 130 -14.48 -10.10 -19.52
C SER A 130 -14.89 -9.99 -20.99
N MET A 131 -15.96 -10.68 -21.40
CA MET A 131 -16.52 -10.70 -22.75
C MET A 131 -17.80 -9.88 -22.87
N GLU A 132 -18.36 -9.38 -21.75
CA GLU A 132 -19.33 -8.29 -21.78
C GLU A 132 -18.72 -7.19 -22.65
N PRO A 133 -19.41 -6.77 -23.73
CA PRO A 133 -18.93 -5.66 -24.53
C PRO A 133 -18.69 -4.52 -23.54
N VAL A 134 -17.46 -3.99 -23.54
CA VAL A 134 -17.19 -2.71 -22.89
C VAL A 134 -18.22 -1.80 -23.52
N ALA A 135 -19.27 -1.46 -22.76
CA ALA A 135 -20.27 -0.52 -23.21
C ALA A 135 -19.47 0.64 -23.78
N GLU A 136 -19.63 0.90 -25.08
CA GLU A 136 -18.94 1.96 -25.77
C GLU A 136 -19.13 3.19 -24.89
N GLU A 137 -18.07 3.61 -24.18
CA GLU A 137 -18.20 4.59 -23.12
C GLU A 137 -18.86 5.79 -23.80
N ALA A 138 -20.05 6.19 -23.34
CA ALA A 138 -20.80 7.29 -23.95
C ALA A 138 -19.82 8.45 -24.18
N PRO A 139 -19.83 9.08 -25.37
CA PRO A 139 -18.86 10.11 -25.70
C PRO A 139 -18.76 11.10 -24.54
N LEU A 140 -17.53 11.38 -24.10
CA LEU A 140 -17.30 12.32 -23.01
C LEU A 140 -17.93 13.65 -23.38
N ASP A 141 -18.57 14.30 -22.40
CA ASP A 141 -19.11 15.64 -22.55
C ASP A 141 -18.02 16.57 -23.12
N GLN A 142 -18.37 17.32 -24.16
CA GLN A 142 -17.49 18.28 -24.82
C GLN A 142 -16.86 19.25 -23.80
N ASN A 143 -17.61 19.64 -22.77
CA ASN A 143 -17.11 20.47 -21.69
C ASN A 143 -15.96 19.78 -20.91
N ILE A 144 -16.07 18.49 -20.62
CA ILE A 144 -15.01 17.72 -19.95
C ILE A 144 -13.77 17.63 -20.85
N ILE A 145 -13.95 17.42 -22.16
CA ILE A 145 -12.86 17.34 -23.13
C ILE A 145 -12.09 18.67 -23.19
N GLU A 146 -12.80 19.79 -23.31
CA GLU A 146 -12.19 21.12 -23.37
C GLU A 146 -11.40 21.45 -22.10
N ASN A 147 -11.96 21.14 -20.93
CA ASN A 147 -11.28 21.37 -19.65
C ASN A 147 -10.07 20.45 -19.48
N LYS A 148 -10.13 19.21 -19.97
CA LYS A 148 -8.98 18.32 -19.96
C LYS A 148 -7.86 18.86 -20.84
N ASN A 149 -8.17 19.26 -22.08
CA ASN A 149 -7.18 19.81 -22.99
C ASN A 149 -6.51 21.05 -22.40
N PHE A 150 -7.28 21.93 -21.76
CA PHE A 150 -6.74 23.08 -21.03
C PHE A 150 -5.76 22.68 -19.91
N LEU A 151 -6.07 21.63 -19.15
CA LEU A 151 -5.18 21.13 -18.08
C LEU A 151 -3.91 20.43 -18.61
N ASP A 152 -3.91 20.03 -19.87
CA ASP A 152 -2.76 19.43 -20.55
C ASP A 152 -1.77 20.50 -21.09
N GLU A 153 -2.15 21.78 -21.10
CA GLU A 153 -1.30 22.89 -21.56
C GLU A 153 -0.22 23.27 -20.52
N ASP A 154 1.00 23.56 -20.99
CA ASP A 154 2.15 23.88 -20.13
C ASP A 154 1.99 25.19 -19.34
N THR A 155 1.14 26.12 -19.79
CA THR A 155 1.00 27.46 -19.20
C THR A 155 0.01 27.50 -18.03
N CYS A 156 -1.06 26.70 -18.04
CA CYS A 156 -2.03 26.54 -16.94
C CYS A 156 -2.38 27.87 -16.20
N ASP A 157 -2.73 28.92 -16.96
CA ASP A 157 -3.01 30.28 -16.45
C ASP A 157 -4.31 30.81 -17.11
N PRO A 158 -5.22 31.51 -16.39
CA PRO A 158 -5.22 31.83 -14.95
C PRO A 158 -5.40 30.60 -14.06
N TRP A 159 -4.75 30.57 -12.89
CA TRP A 159 -4.81 29.43 -11.97
C TRP A 159 -6.23 29.14 -11.46
N GLU A 160 -7.08 30.17 -11.33
CA GLU A 160 -8.50 30.01 -10.99
C GLU A 160 -9.23 29.17 -12.05
N ARG A 161 -8.85 29.30 -13.32
CA ARG A 161 -9.38 28.46 -14.40
C ARG A 161 -8.90 27.02 -14.27
N VAL A 162 -7.66 26.80 -13.83
CA VAL A 162 -7.11 25.46 -13.54
C VAL A 162 -7.91 24.78 -12.45
N GLU A 163 -8.17 25.46 -11.33
CA GLU A 163 -8.96 24.91 -10.23
C GLU A 163 -10.40 24.56 -10.67
N ALA A 164 -11.05 25.44 -11.44
CA ALA A 164 -12.38 25.17 -11.99
C ALA A 164 -12.38 23.98 -12.98
N ALA A 165 -11.41 23.94 -13.89
CA ALA A 165 -11.25 22.84 -14.85
C ALA A 165 -10.92 21.53 -14.13
N TRP A 166 -10.15 21.60 -13.05
CA TRP A 166 -9.83 20.47 -12.20
C TRP A 166 -11.12 19.89 -11.63
N LEU A 167 -11.99 20.67 -11.02
CA LEU A 167 -13.25 20.17 -10.47
C LEU A 167 -14.14 19.51 -11.54
N ILE A 168 -14.24 20.10 -12.74
CA ILE A 168 -15.03 19.56 -13.86
C ILE A 168 -14.51 18.19 -14.33
N THR A 169 -13.19 18.02 -14.37
CA THR A 169 -12.54 16.81 -14.88
C THR A 169 -12.35 15.72 -13.82
N ARG A 170 -12.85 15.89 -12.60
CA ARG A 170 -12.67 14.95 -11.49
C ARG A 170 -13.07 13.51 -11.84
N THR A 171 -14.22 13.30 -12.47
CA THR A 171 -14.74 11.95 -12.77
C THR A 171 -13.83 11.18 -13.72
N ILE A 172 -13.26 11.86 -14.73
CA ILE A 172 -12.32 11.23 -15.66
C ILE A 172 -10.94 11.02 -15.01
N ARG A 173 -10.50 11.95 -14.15
CA ARG A 173 -9.27 11.78 -13.36
C ARG A 173 -9.33 10.57 -12.47
N GLU A 174 -10.43 10.38 -11.74
CA GLU A 174 -10.60 9.22 -10.87
C GLU A 174 -10.56 7.92 -11.67
N LYS A 175 -11.22 7.87 -12.84
CA LYS A 175 -11.11 6.71 -13.75
C LYS A 175 -9.67 6.48 -14.23
N ASP A 176 -8.96 7.54 -14.59
CA ASP A 176 -7.59 7.48 -15.06
C ASP A 176 -6.62 7.00 -13.97
N LEU A 177 -6.82 7.47 -12.74
CA LEU A 177 -6.07 7.02 -11.58
C LEU A 177 -6.26 5.51 -11.37
N HIS A 178 -7.51 5.02 -11.37
CA HIS A 178 -7.80 3.59 -11.27
C HIS A 178 -7.19 2.78 -12.43
N LYS A 179 -7.20 3.31 -13.65
CA LYS A 179 -6.60 2.67 -14.82
C LYS A 179 -5.06 2.61 -14.73
N SER A 180 -4.42 3.58 -14.07
CA SER A 180 -2.97 3.63 -13.86
C SER A 180 -2.45 2.62 -12.82
N GLN A 181 -3.31 2.19 -11.89
CA GLN A 181 -2.95 1.26 -10.82
C GLN A 181 -2.59 -0.14 -11.38
N PRO A 182 -1.59 -0.83 -10.79
CA PRO A 182 -1.19 -2.15 -11.26
C PRO A 182 -2.31 -3.16 -11.07
N LYS A 183 -2.66 -3.89 -12.15
CA LYS A 183 -3.52 -5.06 -12.05
C LYS A 183 -2.78 -6.12 -11.22
N LYS A 184 -3.43 -6.69 -10.19
CA LYS A 184 -2.91 -7.63 -9.15
C LYS A 184 -2.07 -8.85 -9.63
N LYS A 185 -1.80 -9.02 -10.93
CA LYS A 185 -1.06 -10.15 -11.52
C LYS A 185 0.05 -9.78 -12.50
N SER A 186 0.29 -8.51 -12.83
CA SER A 186 1.40 -8.15 -13.72
C SER A 186 2.70 -8.09 -12.95
N LYS A 187 3.62 -9.04 -13.20
CA LYS A 187 5.04 -8.84 -12.89
C LYS A 187 5.52 -7.69 -13.77
N ARG A 188 5.79 -6.52 -13.17
CA ARG A 188 6.40 -5.41 -13.90
C ARG A 188 7.89 -5.66 -14.09
N GLY A 189 8.40 -5.24 -15.23
CA GLY A 189 9.83 -5.18 -15.47
C GLY A 189 10.48 -4.06 -14.65
N PRO A 190 11.81 -4.08 -14.49
CA PRO A 190 12.55 -3.02 -13.79
C PRO A 190 12.44 -1.63 -14.45
N ASP A 191 12.10 -1.58 -15.74
CA ASP A 191 12.03 -0.36 -16.56
C ASP A 191 10.61 0.19 -16.75
N ASP A 192 9.59 -0.45 -16.17
CA ASP A 192 8.21 0.04 -16.30
C ASP A 192 7.99 1.30 -15.45
N ALA A 193 7.47 2.37 -16.06
CA ALA A 193 7.11 3.60 -15.35
C ALA A 193 6.14 3.31 -14.18
N LEU A 194 6.35 4.01 -13.06
CA LEU A 194 5.52 3.82 -11.86
C LEU A 194 4.07 4.28 -12.13
N PRO A 195 3.04 3.65 -11.53
CA PRO A 195 1.62 4.04 -11.69
C PRO A 195 1.39 5.54 -11.55
N LEU A 196 2.00 6.10 -10.51
CA LEU A 196 1.84 7.50 -10.16
C LEU A 196 2.57 8.42 -11.14
N GLU A 197 3.69 8.00 -11.70
CA GLU A 197 4.39 8.75 -12.74
C GLU A 197 3.56 8.83 -14.03
N ILE A 198 2.92 7.72 -14.41
CA ILE A 198 1.97 7.68 -15.54
C ILE A 198 0.81 8.66 -15.30
N PHE A 199 0.25 8.67 -14.08
CA PHE A 199 -0.83 9.58 -13.73
C PHE A 199 -0.39 11.05 -13.75
N LEU A 200 0.75 11.39 -13.15
CA LEU A 200 1.30 12.74 -13.14
C LEU A 200 1.69 13.25 -14.53
N ASN A 201 2.14 12.36 -15.42
CA ASN A 201 2.41 12.72 -16.81
C ASN A 201 1.12 12.96 -17.62
N LYS A 202 0.03 12.32 -17.23
CA LYS A 202 -1.30 12.52 -17.83
C LYS A 202 -2.01 13.78 -17.32
N TRP A 203 -1.64 14.26 -16.15
CA TRP A 203 -2.23 15.44 -15.50
C TRP A 203 -1.12 16.41 -15.08
N PRO A 204 -0.46 17.07 -16.06
CA PRO A 204 0.75 17.86 -15.81
C PRO A 204 0.53 19.05 -14.89
N SER A 205 -0.70 19.56 -14.75
CA SER A 205 -1.03 20.64 -13.80
C SER A 205 -0.67 20.31 -12.34
N LEU A 206 -0.56 19.02 -11.97
CA LEU A 206 -0.08 18.60 -10.66
C LEU A 206 1.42 18.89 -10.45
N LYS A 207 2.21 19.01 -11.52
CA LYS A 207 3.64 19.33 -11.46
C LYS A 207 3.89 20.82 -11.21
N HIS A 208 2.87 21.67 -11.40
CA HIS A 208 2.96 23.10 -11.12
C HIS A 208 3.27 23.35 -9.63
N PRO A 209 3.97 24.44 -9.26
CA PRO A 209 4.23 24.77 -7.85
C PRO A 209 2.97 24.89 -6.99
N SER A 210 1.84 25.30 -7.59
CA SER A 210 0.52 25.33 -6.93
C SER A 210 -0.28 24.03 -7.04
N GLY A 211 0.29 22.97 -7.63
CA GLY A 211 -0.38 21.69 -7.85
C GLY A 211 -0.90 21.03 -6.57
N TYR A 212 -0.30 21.33 -5.40
CA TYR A 212 -0.82 20.91 -4.11
C TYR A 212 -2.26 21.40 -3.84
N LYS A 213 -2.68 22.54 -4.40
CA LYS A 213 -4.06 23.05 -4.27
C LYS A 213 -5.05 22.12 -4.96
N LEU A 214 -4.64 21.48 -6.05
CA LEU A 214 -5.46 20.51 -6.77
C LEU A 214 -5.67 19.23 -5.93
N VAL A 215 -4.65 18.81 -5.19
CA VAL A 215 -4.78 17.75 -4.18
C VAL A 215 -5.75 18.19 -3.08
N GLN A 216 -5.61 19.41 -2.58
CA GLN A 216 -6.52 19.95 -1.56
C GLN A 216 -7.99 19.95 -2.01
N LEU A 217 -8.25 20.37 -3.25
CA LEU A 217 -9.58 20.37 -3.85
C LEU A 217 -10.19 18.97 -3.94
N ASP A 218 -9.43 18.01 -4.49
CA ASP A 218 -9.94 16.63 -4.62
C ASP A 218 -10.14 15.97 -3.24
N PHE A 219 -9.27 16.25 -2.26
CA PHE A 219 -9.43 15.75 -0.90
C PHE A 219 -10.70 16.32 -0.25
N ASN A 220 -10.87 17.64 -0.25
CA ASN A 220 -12.04 18.31 0.35
C ASN A 220 -13.34 17.86 -0.33
N ALA A 221 -13.30 17.64 -1.64
CA ALA A 221 -14.46 17.18 -2.38
C ALA A 221 -14.76 15.69 -2.14
N ARG A 222 -13.82 14.91 -1.60
CA ARG A 222 -14.01 13.50 -1.20
C ARG A 222 -14.37 13.38 0.28
N TYR A 223 -13.82 14.24 1.13
CA TYR A 223 -13.99 14.24 2.58
C TYR A 223 -14.33 15.65 3.07
N PRO A 224 -15.55 16.14 2.81
CA PRO A 224 -15.94 17.52 3.16
C PRO A 224 -15.92 17.78 4.67
N ASP A 225 -16.11 16.72 5.47
CA ASP A 225 -16.14 16.79 6.94
C ASP A 225 -14.76 16.58 7.59
N ALA A 226 -13.75 16.19 6.80
CA ALA A 226 -12.39 16.03 7.27
C ALA A 226 -11.74 17.42 7.39
N GLY A 227 -12.07 18.13 8.48
CA GLY A 227 -11.52 19.46 8.77
C GLY A 227 -9.99 19.47 8.82
N GLU A 228 -9.39 20.66 8.89
CA GLU A 228 -7.94 20.83 8.81
C GLU A 228 -7.19 20.21 10.00
N LEU A 229 -5.93 19.84 9.76
CA LEU A 229 -5.00 19.46 10.81
C LEU A 229 -4.55 20.70 11.57
N THR A 230 -4.67 20.67 12.89
CA THR A 230 -4.24 21.76 13.77
C THR A 230 -3.32 21.22 14.85
N GLU A 231 -2.49 22.11 15.42
CA GLU A 231 -1.67 21.77 16.59
C GLU A 231 -2.53 21.23 17.74
N ALA A 232 -3.70 21.83 17.98
CA ALA A 232 -4.62 21.41 19.04
C ALA A 232 -5.12 19.97 18.85
N LYS A 233 -5.47 19.57 17.62
CA LYS A 233 -5.85 18.16 17.33
C LYS A 233 -4.68 17.21 17.60
N LEU A 234 -3.47 17.61 17.25
CA LEU A 234 -2.26 16.81 17.50
C LEU A 234 -1.99 16.66 19.01
N ASP A 235 -2.15 17.74 19.78
CA ASP A 235 -2.00 17.72 21.23
C ASP A 235 -3.03 16.83 21.91
N GLN A 236 -4.29 16.93 21.50
CA GLN A 236 -5.35 16.05 21.98
C GLN A 236 -5.02 14.57 21.74
N LEU A 237 -4.55 14.23 20.54
CA LEU A 237 -4.14 12.86 20.24
C LEU A 237 -2.96 12.39 21.09
N ILE A 238 -1.92 13.20 21.22
CA ILE A 238 -0.73 12.87 22.02
C ILE A 238 -1.13 12.64 23.48
N ASN A 239 -1.99 13.48 24.04
CA ASN A 239 -2.49 13.35 25.41
C ASN A 239 -3.31 12.06 25.58
N LYS A 240 -4.24 11.76 24.67
CA LYS A 240 -5.02 10.50 24.68
C LYS A 240 -4.10 9.27 24.64
N LEU A 241 -3.08 9.27 23.78
CA LEU A 241 -2.13 8.15 23.66
C LEU A 241 -1.28 7.97 24.93
N GLN A 242 -0.90 9.06 25.60
CA GLN A 242 -0.17 8.99 26.87
C GLN A 242 -1.03 8.37 27.97
N VAL A 243 -2.25 8.86 28.17
CA VAL A 243 -3.19 8.32 29.15
C VAL A 243 -3.41 6.82 28.92
N LEU A 244 -3.58 6.41 27.66
CA LEU A 244 -3.70 4.99 27.31
C LEU A 244 -2.49 4.16 27.71
N LYS A 245 -1.27 4.65 27.44
CA LYS A 245 -0.05 3.92 27.82
C LYS A 245 0.15 3.86 29.33
N GLU A 246 -0.23 4.88 30.08
CA GLU A 246 -0.13 4.89 31.54
C GLU A 246 -1.12 3.92 32.22
N THR A 247 -2.34 3.87 31.66
CA THR A 247 -3.43 3.03 32.18
C THR A 247 -3.32 1.57 31.76
N LYS A 248 -2.90 1.29 30.52
CA LYS A 248 -2.90 -0.08 29.93
C LYS A 248 -1.51 -0.68 29.70
N GLY A 249 -0.43 0.08 29.87
CA GLY A 249 0.94 -0.40 29.63
C GLY A 249 1.42 -1.41 30.68
N GLY A 250 1.70 -2.64 30.25
CA GLY A 250 2.48 -3.62 31.01
C GLY A 250 3.98 -3.42 30.73
N GLY A 251 4.74 -3.00 31.73
CA GLY A 251 6.18 -2.74 31.64
C GLY A 251 6.67 -1.83 32.78
N ASP A 252 7.98 -1.60 32.83
CA ASP A 252 8.59 -0.67 33.79
C ASP A 252 8.17 0.77 33.48
N LYS A 253 7.09 1.21 34.14
CA LYS A 253 6.44 2.50 33.92
C LYS A 253 7.39 3.67 34.15
N ASN A 254 8.41 3.52 35.00
CA ASN A 254 9.28 4.62 35.42
C ASN A 254 10.30 4.98 34.33
N LYS A 255 10.96 3.99 33.73
CA LYS A 255 11.95 4.22 32.66
C LYS A 255 11.31 4.86 31.42
N TRP A 256 10.13 4.40 31.02
CA TRP A 256 9.40 4.95 29.88
C TRP A 256 8.89 6.38 30.16
N LYS A 257 8.39 6.66 31.37
CA LYS A 257 7.94 8.01 31.76
C LYS A 257 9.10 9.00 31.70
N GLU A 258 10.26 8.61 32.22
CA GLU A 258 11.48 9.41 32.17
C GLU A 258 11.91 9.66 30.71
N ASP A 259 11.91 8.62 29.88
CA ASP A 259 12.20 8.72 28.44
C ASP A 259 11.27 9.68 27.68
N ILE A 260 9.96 9.63 27.95
CA ILE A 260 8.99 10.53 27.32
C ILE A 260 9.13 11.95 27.88
N ASN A 261 9.31 12.11 29.19
CA ASN A 261 9.46 13.42 29.82
C ASN A 261 10.72 14.13 29.32
N ASN A 262 11.84 13.43 29.20
CA ASN A 262 13.07 14.00 28.63
C ASN A 262 12.86 14.49 27.19
N ARG A 263 12.03 13.79 26.41
CA ARG A 263 11.67 14.19 25.03
C ARG A 263 10.62 15.31 24.99
N LYS A 264 9.72 15.39 25.98
CA LYS A 264 8.74 16.49 26.17
C LYS A 264 9.39 17.79 26.58
N MET A 265 10.41 17.75 27.45
CA MET A 265 11.12 18.95 27.89
C MET A 265 11.69 19.75 26.71
N LYS A 266 12.03 19.06 25.62
CA LYS A 266 12.48 19.67 24.36
C LYS A 266 11.34 20.29 23.52
N ILE A 267 10.09 19.84 23.70
CA ILE A 267 8.89 20.35 23.02
C ILE A 267 8.31 21.59 23.75
N VAL A 268 8.46 21.64 25.07
CA VAL A 268 7.78 22.62 25.95
C VAL A 268 8.61 23.88 26.18
N SER A 269 9.86 23.95 25.73
CA SER A 269 10.65 25.18 25.93
C SER A 269 10.04 26.34 25.13
N ASN A 270 9.77 27.46 25.80
CA ASN A 270 9.09 28.64 25.21
C ASN A 270 9.89 29.31 24.07
N GLU A 271 11.14 28.91 23.89
CA GLU A 271 12.05 29.42 22.84
C GLU A 271 12.08 28.51 21.61
N THR A 272 11.38 27.37 21.61
CA THR A 272 11.36 26.45 20.47
C THR A 272 10.53 27.02 19.33
N ASP A 273 11.14 27.05 18.14
CA ASP A 273 10.49 27.35 16.88
C ASP A 273 9.21 26.49 16.66
N PHE A 274 8.19 27.09 16.04
CA PHE A 274 6.90 26.43 15.84
C PHE A 274 7.02 25.13 15.05
N ASP A 275 7.81 25.13 13.96
CA ASP A 275 7.96 23.96 13.11
C ASP A 275 8.76 22.86 13.80
N VAL A 276 9.80 23.23 14.55
CA VAL A 276 10.56 22.30 15.41
C VAL A 276 9.64 21.64 16.45
N LYS A 277 8.74 22.42 17.04
CA LYS A 277 7.75 21.93 18.02
C LYS A 277 6.81 20.92 17.38
N ILE A 278 6.22 21.22 16.22
CA ILE A 278 5.31 20.31 15.52
C ILE A 278 6.05 19.05 15.04
N ALA A 279 7.23 19.20 14.43
CA ALA A 279 8.05 18.07 14.00
C ALA A 279 8.40 17.13 15.17
N SER A 280 8.72 17.70 16.34
CA SER A 280 8.98 16.95 17.57
C SER A 280 7.75 16.22 18.09
N LYS A 281 6.56 16.82 18.01
CA LYS A 281 5.28 16.17 18.33
C LYS A 281 5.00 14.97 17.42
N ILE A 282 5.22 15.11 16.11
CA ILE A 282 5.10 13.99 15.17
C ILE A 282 6.12 12.88 15.48
N LYS A 283 7.37 13.25 15.79
CA LYS A 283 8.41 12.30 16.21
C LYS A 283 8.05 11.55 17.49
N LEU A 284 7.37 12.21 18.42
CA LEU A 284 6.88 11.62 19.67
C LEU A 284 5.86 10.50 19.40
N LEU A 285 5.03 10.60 18.35
CA LEU A 285 4.05 9.56 18.01
C LEU A 285 4.71 8.20 17.79
N SER A 286 5.88 8.14 17.16
CA SER A 286 6.57 6.86 16.91
C SER A 286 7.17 6.23 18.17
N PHE A 287 7.34 6.98 19.25
CA PHE A 287 7.71 6.45 20.56
C PHE A 287 6.48 5.99 21.36
N LEU A 288 5.38 6.73 21.24
CA LEU A 288 4.10 6.36 21.86
C LEU A 288 3.51 5.11 21.20
N MET A 289 3.72 4.95 19.90
CA MET A 289 3.27 3.83 19.07
C MET A 289 4.47 3.16 18.40
N PRO A 290 5.32 2.44 19.17
CA PRO A 290 6.46 1.76 18.60
C PRO A 290 6.01 0.67 17.61
N PRO A 291 6.79 0.41 16.55
CA PRO A 291 6.44 -0.63 15.59
C PRO A 291 6.41 -1.99 16.28
N HIS A 292 5.24 -2.65 16.22
CA HIS A 292 5.05 -3.97 16.80
C HIS A 292 5.41 -5.12 15.85
N ASP A 293 5.53 -4.84 14.54
CA ASP A 293 5.65 -5.86 13.52
C ASP A 293 6.92 -5.78 12.67
N ARG A 294 7.21 -6.92 12.05
CA ARG A 294 8.23 -7.04 11.01
C ARG A 294 7.60 -6.69 9.67
N ALA A 295 8.18 -5.73 8.95
CA ALA A 295 7.81 -5.32 7.59
C ALA A 295 7.63 -6.47 6.59
N ASN A 296 8.38 -7.53 6.85
CA ASN A 296 8.31 -8.85 6.23
C ASN A 296 8.84 -9.84 7.29
N LYS A 297 8.61 -11.16 7.18
CA LYS A 297 9.06 -12.15 8.22
C LYS A 297 10.54 -12.02 8.64
N LEU A 298 11.36 -11.33 7.83
CA LEU A 298 12.80 -11.16 7.94
C LEU A 298 13.29 -9.77 8.45
N ILE A 299 12.54 -8.67 8.31
CA ILE A 299 13.04 -7.31 8.65
C ILE A 299 12.19 -6.70 9.77
N LYS A 300 12.83 -6.43 10.91
CA LYS A 300 12.21 -5.74 12.05
C LYS A 300 12.26 -4.22 11.81
N THR A 301 11.10 -3.58 11.81
CA THR A 301 10.99 -2.11 11.74
C THR A 301 11.41 -1.50 13.08
N THR A 302 12.26 -0.48 13.07
CA THR A 302 12.67 0.27 14.27
C THR A 302 11.94 1.60 14.37
N VAL A 303 11.94 2.23 15.55
CA VAL A 303 11.39 3.60 15.74
C VAL A 303 12.06 4.61 14.79
N VAL A 304 13.35 4.44 14.52
CA VAL A 304 14.10 5.29 13.58
C VAL A 304 13.58 5.12 12.15
N ASP A 305 13.23 3.89 11.75
CA ASP A 305 12.65 3.64 10.42
C ASP A 305 11.27 4.28 10.29
N VAL A 306 10.46 4.23 11.36
CA VAL A 306 9.17 4.92 11.42
C VAL A 306 9.36 6.43 11.25
N HIS A 307 10.28 7.06 12.00
CA HIS A 307 10.59 8.49 11.85
C HIS A 307 10.99 8.84 10.43
N LYS A 308 11.96 8.13 9.87
CA LYS A 308 12.47 8.37 8.51
C LYS A 308 11.39 8.18 7.44
N SER A 309 10.41 7.32 7.69
CA SER A 309 9.29 7.10 6.76
C SER A 309 8.22 8.20 6.82
N MET A 310 8.09 8.89 7.95
CA MET A 310 7.16 10.00 8.11
C MET A 310 7.80 11.34 7.71
N ILE A 311 9.07 11.54 8.09
CA ILE A 311 9.84 12.77 7.88
C ILE A 311 11.22 12.38 7.34
N LEU A 312 11.50 12.77 6.09
CA LEU A 312 12.81 12.63 5.47
C LEU A 312 13.64 13.89 5.74
N HIS A 313 14.45 13.86 6.79
CA HIS A 313 15.34 14.97 7.12
C HIS A 313 16.64 14.90 6.31
N VAL A 314 17.05 16.04 5.75
CA VAL A 314 18.33 16.24 5.06
C VAL A 314 18.99 17.53 5.53
N GLN A 315 20.32 17.57 5.54
CA GLN A 315 21.06 18.74 6.02
C GLN A 315 21.02 19.93 5.06
N THR A 316 20.95 19.65 3.76
CA THR A 316 21.00 20.68 2.72
C THR A 316 20.03 20.35 1.60
N ALA A 317 19.58 21.38 0.87
CA ALA A 317 18.68 21.22 -0.27
C ALA A 317 19.27 20.31 -1.37
N ASP A 318 20.59 20.32 -1.57
CA ASP A 318 21.28 19.48 -2.56
C ASP A 318 21.17 17.98 -2.23
N ALA A 319 21.03 17.63 -0.95
CA ALA A 319 20.91 16.25 -0.51
C ALA A 319 19.52 15.63 -0.75
N ILE A 320 18.50 16.44 -1.07
CA ILE A 320 17.10 15.98 -1.25
C ILE A 320 17.01 14.87 -2.30
N ASN A 321 17.57 15.10 -3.49
CA ASN A 321 17.48 14.14 -4.60
C ASN A 321 18.14 12.81 -4.23
N ASN A 322 19.30 12.87 -3.58
CA ASN A 322 20.03 11.67 -3.15
C ASN A 322 19.26 10.87 -2.08
N ALA A 323 18.61 11.57 -1.14
CA ALA A 323 17.80 10.96 -0.11
C ALA A 323 16.57 10.25 -0.71
N ILE A 324 15.84 10.92 -1.62
CA ILE A 324 14.68 10.35 -2.32
C ILE A 324 15.10 9.15 -3.18
N MET A 325 16.20 9.24 -3.94
CA MET A 325 16.70 8.13 -4.75
C MET A 325 17.09 6.93 -3.88
N THR A 326 17.73 7.18 -2.73
CA THR A 326 18.11 6.12 -1.79
C THR A 326 16.88 5.42 -1.20
N ARG A 327 15.86 6.19 -0.82
CA ARG A 327 14.57 5.66 -0.38
C ARG A 327 13.89 4.85 -1.48
N SER A 328 13.88 5.35 -2.71
CA SER A 328 13.31 4.65 -3.88
C SER A 328 14.00 3.31 -4.15
N ARG A 329 15.34 3.26 -4.13
CA ARG A 329 16.10 2.01 -4.28
C ARG A 329 15.77 0.98 -3.19
N MET A 330 15.66 1.44 -1.93
CA MET A 330 15.29 0.60 -0.80
C MET A 330 13.87 0.06 -0.93
N LEU A 331 12.90 0.87 -1.35
CA LEU A 331 11.52 0.41 -1.55
C LEU A 331 11.41 -0.56 -2.73
N LYS A 332 12.14 -0.31 -3.83
CA LYS A 332 12.22 -1.23 -4.97
C LYS A 332 12.74 -2.61 -4.56
N SER A 333 13.76 -2.70 -3.69
CA SER A 333 14.26 -4.00 -3.21
C SER A 333 13.24 -4.76 -2.36
N LEU A 334 12.25 -4.06 -1.79
CA LEU A 334 11.12 -4.62 -1.06
C LEU A 334 9.87 -4.83 -1.94
N ASN A 335 9.95 -4.61 -3.25
CA ASN A 335 8.83 -4.61 -4.19
C ASN A 335 7.70 -3.65 -3.75
N LYS A 336 8.08 -2.48 -3.27
CA LYS A 336 7.21 -1.37 -2.88
C LYS A 336 7.51 -0.16 -3.77
N ASN A 337 6.49 0.68 -3.97
CA ASN A 337 6.63 1.94 -4.69
C ASN A 337 7.12 3.05 -3.75
N LEU A 338 7.63 4.15 -4.28
CA LEU A 338 7.86 5.36 -3.49
C LEU A 338 6.51 6.00 -3.11
N GLN A 339 6.35 6.36 -1.84
CA GLN A 339 5.19 7.07 -1.32
C GLN A 339 5.41 8.59 -1.35
N PRO A 340 4.34 9.41 -1.33
CA PRO A 340 4.43 10.81 -0.91
C PRO A 340 5.24 10.90 0.39
N THR A 341 6.24 11.78 0.39
CA THR A 341 7.22 11.91 1.47
C THR A 341 7.36 13.38 1.84
N LEU A 342 7.20 13.71 3.13
CA LEU A 342 7.57 15.01 3.67
C LEU A 342 9.09 15.05 3.81
N THR A 343 9.74 15.94 3.06
CA THR A 343 11.18 16.19 3.18
C THR A 343 11.39 17.50 3.92
N VAL A 344 12.30 17.48 4.90
CA VAL A 344 12.64 18.65 5.71
C VAL A 344 14.13 18.92 5.55
N VAL A 345 14.48 20.17 5.28
CA VAL A 345 15.86 20.65 5.20
C VAL A 345 16.18 21.39 6.49
N GLY A 346 17.34 21.10 7.08
CA GLY A 346 17.82 21.75 8.29
C GLY A 346 19.13 21.15 8.77
N VAL A 347 19.98 21.92 9.45
CA VAL A 347 21.27 21.42 9.97
C VAL A 347 21.04 20.21 10.89
N ASP A 348 20.00 20.30 11.71
CA ASP A 348 19.51 19.27 12.60
C ASP A 348 18.00 19.47 12.86
N PHE A 349 17.41 18.62 13.70
CA PHE A 349 15.98 18.71 14.03
C PHE A 349 15.60 19.89 14.93
N ASP A 350 16.58 20.64 15.42
CA ASP A 350 16.36 21.83 16.25
C ASP A 350 16.42 23.12 15.41
N HIS A 351 16.88 23.02 14.16
CA HIS A 351 17.01 24.12 13.22
C HIS A 351 16.50 23.69 11.83
N LEU A 352 15.20 23.88 11.60
CA LEU A 352 14.53 23.52 10.35
C LEU A 352 14.40 24.75 9.44
N ASP A 353 14.77 24.59 8.17
CA ASP A 353 14.85 25.69 7.20
C ASP A 353 13.79 25.59 6.09
N GLU A 354 13.52 24.38 5.57
CA GLU A 354 12.56 24.19 4.47
C GLU A 354 11.70 22.94 4.60
N PHE A 355 10.44 23.04 4.16
CA PHE A 355 9.46 21.96 4.15
C PHE A 355 8.99 21.68 2.73
N ILE A 356 9.21 20.45 2.25
CA ILE A 356 8.98 20.08 0.86
C ILE A 356 8.17 18.79 0.79
N CYS A 357 6.99 18.87 0.18
CA CYS A 357 6.20 17.69 -0.17
C CYS A 357 6.76 17.06 -1.44
N CYS A 358 7.28 15.83 -1.36
CA CYS A 358 7.83 15.12 -2.51
C CYS A 358 6.90 14.00 -2.96
N ILE A 359 6.50 14.03 -4.23
CA ILE A 359 5.65 13.02 -4.88
C ILE A 359 6.31 12.61 -6.18
N ASN A 360 7.01 11.46 -6.18
CA ASN A 360 7.93 11.08 -7.24
C ASN A 360 8.93 12.21 -7.54
N ASN A 361 8.86 12.79 -8.74
CA ASN A 361 9.73 13.87 -9.20
C ASN A 361 9.12 15.26 -8.98
N VAL A 362 7.90 15.35 -8.44
CA VAL A 362 7.22 16.60 -8.12
C VAL A 362 7.59 17.03 -6.71
N LYS A 363 7.86 18.33 -6.54
CA LYS A 363 8.21 18.94 -5.27
C LYS A 363 7.37 20.20 -5.07
N TRP A 364 6.66 20.27 -3.94
CA TRP A 364 5.93 21.46 -3.53
C TRP A 364 6.54 22.00 -2.25
N LYS A 365 7.08 23.22 -2.32
CA LYS A 365 7.56 23.95 -1.13
C LYS A 365 6.34 24.42 -0.32
N CYS A 366 6.46 24.33 1.00
CA CYS A 366 5.44 24.74 1.95
C CYS A 366 6.03 25.78 2.90
N ASP A 367 5.17 26.64 3.43
CA ASP A 367 5.57 27.75 4.29
C ASP A 367 5.89 27.27 5.71
N ASP A 368 5.24 26.20 6.16
CA ASP A 368 5.40 25.62 7.50
C ASP A 368 5.29 24.08 7.46
N PHE A 369 5.78 23.44 8.53
CA PHE A 369 5.81 21.99 8.67
C PHE A 369 4.42 21.38 8.73
N LEU A 370 3.48 22.00 9.46
CA LEU A 370 2.13 21.46 9.68
C LEU A 370 1.36 21.39 8.35
N THR A 371 1.44 22.44 7.56
CA THR A 371 0.89 22.52 6.19
C THR A 371 1.52 21.47 5.29
N ALA A 372 2.83 21.27 5.35
CA ALA A 372 3.50 20.25 4.54
C ALA A 372 3.05 18.83 4.94
N PHE A 373 2.92 18.57 6.24
CA PHE A 373 2.45 17.30 6.77
C PHE A 373 1.01 17.01 6.35
N ASP A 374 0.13 18.00 6.44
CA ASP A 374 -1.27 17.92 6.02
C ASP A 374 -1.40 17.65 4.50
N ARG A 375 -0.62 18.34 3.67
CA ARG A 375 -0.58 18.11 2.22
C ARG A 375 -0.11 16.69 1.87
N ILE A 376 0.90 16.16 2.55
CA ILE A 376 1.35 14.77 2.37
C ILE A 376 0.25 13.79 2.76
N PHE A 377 -0.40 14.02 3.91
CA PHE A 377 -1.51 13.18 4.35
C PHE A 377 -2.61 13.11 3.28
N LYS A 378 -3.09 14.26 2.82
CA LYS A 378 -4.15 14.34 1.80
C LYS A 378 -3.75 13.71 0.46
N SER A 379 -2.47 13.79 0.11
CA SER A 379 -1.92 13.17 -1.10
C SER A 379 -2.08 11.64 -1.11
N TYR A 380 -2.03 10.97 0.05
CA TYR A 380 -2.27 9.51 0.12
C TYR A 380 -3.64 9.13 -0.45
N PHE A 381 -4.67 9.92 -0.14
CA PHE A 381 -6.03 9.64 -0.57
C PHE A 381 -6.27 10.04 -2.02
N VAL A 382 -5.86 11.26 -2.39
CA VAL A 382 -6.13 11.78 -3.74
C VAL A 382 -5.43 10.96 -4.81
N LEU A 383 -4.21 10.51 -4.52
CA LEU A 383 -3.39 9.73 -5.45
C LEU A 383 -3.57 8.22 -5.28
N ASP A 384 -4.45 7.77 -4.39
CA ASP A 384 -4.71 6.35 -4.10
C ASP A 384 -3.40 5.56 -3.89
N VAL A 385 -2.57 6.08 -2.97
CA VAL A 385 -1.27 5.50 -2.63
C VAL A 385 -1.24 5.05 -1.19
N ASN A 386 -0.71 3.85 -0.96
CA ASN A 386 -0.57 3.29 0.37
C ASN A 386 0.37 4.14 1.23
N TYR A 387 0.13 4.15 2.54
CA TYR A 387 1.08 4.69 3.51
C TYR A 387 2.43 3.94 3.46
N PRO A 388 3.53 4.57 3.89
CA PRO A 388 4.79 3.87 4.12
C PRO A 388 4.58 2.71 5.10
N TYR A 389 5.10 1.53 4.77
CA TYR A 389 4.84 0.33 5.57
C TYR A 389 5.43 0.43 6.99
N GLU A 390 6.47 1.24 7.19
CA GLU A 390 7.09 1.45 8.50
C GLU A 390 6.17 2.23 9.44
N SER A 391 5.42 3.20 8.91
CA SER A 391 4.55 4.12 9.67
C SER A 391 3.06 3.94 9.39
N GLU A 392 2.66 2.87 8.68
CA GLU A 392 1.26 2.58 8.31
C GLU A 392 0.32 2.68 9.51
N VAL A 393 0.76 2.17 10.66
CA VAL A 393 0.05 2.23 11.93
C VAL A 393 -0.23 3.68 12.33
N ILE A 394 0.80 4.52 12.36
CA ILE A 394 0.67 5.92 12.80
C ILE A 394 -0.21 6.71 11.85
N TRP A 395 -0.05 6.51 10.54
CA TRP A 395 -0.91 7.14 9.54
C TRP A 395 -2.38 6.72 9.68
N GLY A 396 -2.65 5.46 10.02
CA GLY A 396 -4.01 5.00 10.34
C GLY A 396 -4.63 5.70 11.55
N VAL A 397 -3.83 5.99 12.59
CA VAL A 397 -4.28 6.78 13.75
C VAL A 397 -4.59 8.21 13.35
N ILE A 398 -3.69 8.84 12.60
CA ILE A 398 -3.86 10.20 12.09
C ILE A 398 -5.14 10.29 11.25
N GLN A 399 -5.34 9.35 10.34
CA GLN A 399 -6.52 9.26 9.50
C GLN A 399 -7.81 9.24 10.33
N ARG A 400 -7.90 8.33 11.32
CA ARG A 400 -9.11 8.14 12.11
C ARG A 400 -9.35 9.27 13.11
N HIS A 401 -8.32 9.70 13.83
CA HIS A 401 -8.48 10.59 14.99
C HIS A 401 -8.25 12.07 14.67
N LEU A 402 -7.45 12.41 13.67
CA LEU A 402 -7.21 13.82 13.30
C LEU A 402 -8.11 14.26 12.15
N TYR A 403 -8.39 13.36 11.20
CA TYR A 403 -9.19 13.65 10.00
C TYR A 403 -10.58 13.00 9.98
N GLN A 404 -10.87 12.06 10.90
CA GLN A 404 -12.17 11.39 10.98
C GLN A 404 -12.59 10.73 9.66
N VAL A 405 -11.62 10.21 8.91
CA VAL A 405 -11.85 9.54 7.63
C VAL A 405 -11.96 8.03 7.85
N ASP A 406 -13.15 7.47 7.61
CA ASP A 406 -13.42 6.04 7.82
C ASP A 406 -12.62 5.13 6.89
N CYS A 407 -12.13 4.03 7.45
CA CYS A 407 -11.42 2.99 6.72
C CYS A 407 -12.40 1.94 6.19
N ASN A 408 -12.68 1.91 4.89
CA ASN A 408 -13.21 0.70 4.23
C ASN A 408 -12.07 -0.26 3.80
N VAL A 409 -10.88 -0.17 4.42
CA VAL A 409 -9.71 -0.96 4.03
C VAL A 409 -9.52 -2.15 4.98
N PRO A 410 -9.73 -3.40 4.54
CA PRO A 410 -9.31 -4.57 5.29
C PRO A 410 -7.80 -4.75 5.09
N SER A 411 -6.97 -4.05 5.86
CA SER A 411 -5.55 -4.40 5.94
C SER A 411 -5.37 -5.53 6.98
N GLU A 412 -4.48 -6.48 6.69
CA GLU A 412 -4.13 -7.58 7.62
C GLU A 412 -3.54 -7.06 8.95
N ASN A 413 -3.16 -5.77 9.00
CA ASN A 413 -2.69 -5.06 10.19
C ASN A 413 -3.84 -4.52 11.08
N THR A 414 -5.11 -4.74 10.77
CA THR A 414 -6.26 -4.25 11.57
C THR A 414 -6.31 -4.71 13.03
N ARG A 415 -5.49 -5.67 13.45
CA ARG A 415 -5.48 -6.18 14.83
C ARG A 415 -5.13 -5.13 15.90
N TRP A 416 -4.39 -4.07 15.56
CA TRP A 416 -4.12 -2.96 16.48
C TRP A 416 -5.19 -1.86 16.39
N LEU A 417 -5.82 -1.64 15.22
CA LEU A 417 -6.98 -0.74 15.08
C LEU A 417 -8.16 -1.21 15.94
N VAL A 418 -8.32 -2.52 16.12
CA VAL A 418 -9.30 -3.11 17.06
C VAL A 418 -8.95 -2.77 18.53
N ASN A 419 -7.67 -2.59 18.87
CA ASN A 419 -7.26 -2.09 20.19
C ASN A 419 -7.37 -0.56 20.32
N LEU A 420 -7.66 0.19 19.25
CA LEU A 420 -7.90 1.64 19.31
C LEU A 420 -9.37 2.03 19.41
N SER A 421 -10.30 1.07 19.37
CA SER A 421 -11.70 1.37 19.76
C SER A 421 -11.79 1.98 21.16
N CYS A 422 -10.80 1.71 22.01
CA CYS A 422 -10.70 2.30 23.33
C CYS A 422 -10.05 3.69 23.40
N ILE A 423 -9.64 4.30 22.27
CA ILE A 423 -9.41 5.77 22.19
C ILE A 423 -10.76 6.49 22.15
N ASP A 424 -11.73 5.93 21.42
CA ASP A 424 -13.08 6.51 21.29
C ASP A 424 -13.86 6.37 22.62
N ASP A 425 -13.53 5.38 23.46
CA ASP A 425 -14.11 5.19 24.80
C ASP A 425 -13.56 6.15 25.89
N ILE A 426 -12.63 7.06 25.57
CA ILE A 426 -12.02 8.02 26.54
C ILE A 426 -12.73 9.39 26.52
N ASP A 427 -13.84 9.52 25.80
CA ASP A 427 -14.61 10.77 25.78
C ASP A 427 -15.53 10.87 27.02
N GLU A 428 -14.97 11.34 28.15
CA GLU A 428 -15.71 11.98 29.26
C GLU A 428 -14.78 12.61 30.33
N VAL A 429 -13.69 13.29 29.93
CA VAL A 429 -12.96 14.17 30.85
C VAL A 429 -13.12 15.60 30.35
N ASP A 430 -13.98 16.37 31.04
CA ASP A 430 -14.20 17.79 30.80
C ASP A 430 -12.86 18.53 30.74
N TYR A 431 -12.48 18.93 29.53
CA TYR A 431 -11.32 19.78 29.30
C TYR A 431 -11.70 21.21 29.69
N THR A 432 -11.39 21.60 30.93
CA THR A 432 -11.37 23.01 31.33
C THR A 432 -9.92 23.54 31.23
N PRO A 433 -9.69 24.72 30.62
CA PRO A 433 -8.35 25.29 30.43
C PRO A 433 -7.58 25.60 31.73
N GLU A 434 -8.21 25.46 32.89
CA GLU A 434 -7.68 25.92 34.19
C GLU A 434 -6.63 24.98 34.79
N ASN A 435 -6.59 23.70 34.38
CA ASN A 435 -5.63 22.72 34.93
C ASN A 435 -4.18 22.88 34.41
N ASN A 436 -3.95 23.68 33.37
CA ASN A 436 -2.58 23.94 32.88
C ASN A 436 -1.81 24.93 33.76
N HIS A 437 -2.48 25.75 34.58
CA HIS A 437 -1.80 26.74 35.41
C HIS A 437 -1.16 26.14 36.68
N GLU A 438 -1.69 25.05 37.22
CA GLU A 438 -1.10 24.40 38.41
C GLU A 438 0.15 23.57 38.07
N GLU A 439 0.21 22.93 36.89
CA GLU A 439 1.42 22.19 36.46
C GLU A 439 2.57 23.12 36.06
N ILE A 440 2.29 24.31 35.50
CA ILE A 440 3.31 25.31 35.17
C ILE A 440 3.96 25.88 36.46
N ASN A 441 3.18 26.07 37.53
CA ASN A 441 3.71 26.58 38.80
C ASN A 441 4.63 25.55 39.50
N ASN A 442 4.29 24.26 39.46
CA ASN A 442 5.13 23.21 40.05
C ASN A 442 6.47 23.01 39.32
N VAL A 443 6.54 23.31 38.01
CA VAL A 443 7.79 23.23 37.24
C VAL A 443 8.65 24.48 37.43
N GLN A 444 8.03 25.67 37.55
CA GLN A 444 8.74 26.91 37.84
C GLN A 444 9.40 26.90 39.24
N GLU A 445 8.74 26.30 40.24
CA GLU A 445 9.27 26.17 41.61
C GLU A 445 10.50 25.24 41.70
N ILE A 446 10.64 24.29 40.76
CA ILE A 446 11.82 23.41 40.66
C ILE A 446 13.00 24.13 39.97
N VAL A 447 12.72 25.07 39.06
CA VAL A 447 13.75 25.89 38.40
C VAL A 447 14.28 26.96 39.35
N ASP A 448 13.41 27.57 40.17
CA ASP A 448 13.81 28.63 41.10
C ASP A 448 14.59 28.09 42.32
N ASN A 449 14.36 26.85 42.73
CA ASN A 449 15.10 26.20 43.82
C ASN A 449 16.53 25.75 43.45
N ASN A 450 16.90 25.76 42.16
CA ASN A 450 18.25 25.40 41.70
C ASN A 450 19.21 26.60 41.55
N ASN A 451 18.76 27.83 41.85
CA ASN A 451 19.59 29.04 41.78
C ASN A 451 20.13 29.53 43.14
N ASN A 452 20.52 28.61 44.04
CA ASN A 452 21.20 28.98 45.28
C ASN A 452 22.71 28.65 45.21
N PRO A 453 23.62 29.65 45.18
CA PRO A 453 25.03 29.43 44.94
C PRO A 453 25.80 29.24 46.26
N GLN A 454 25.64 28.10 46.95
CA GLN A 454 26.58 27.68 48.00
C GLN A 454 26.71 26.16 48.08
N GLY A 455 27.87 25.62 47.65
CA GLY A 455 28.26 24.23 47.96
C GLY A 455 29.06 23.57 46.86
N ARG A 456 30.38 23.72 46.91
CA ARG A 456 31.38 23.12 46.01
C ARG A 456 31.55 21.61 46.21
N ASN A 457 31.97 20.96 45.10
CA ASN A 457 32.78 19.75 44.95
C ASN A 457 32.08 18.38 44.95
N ASN A 458 31.90 17.80 43.75
CA ASN A 458 32.84 16.82 43.20
C ASN A 458 32.53 16.52 41.73
N ILE A 459 33.47 16.88 40.86
CA ILE A 459 33.50 16.49 39.45
C ILE A 459 34.07 15.07 39.39
N VAL A 460 33.27 14.13 38.88
CA VAL A 460 33.78 12.88 38.31
C VAL A 460 33.34 12.88 36.85
N VAL A 461 34.27 13.27 35.97
CA VAL A 461 34.14 13.09 34.52
C VAL A 461 34.31 11.60 34.25
N ILE A 462 33.26 10.95 33.75
CA ILE A 462 33.39 9.70 32.99
C ILE A 462 32.94 10.03 31.57
N ASN A 463 33.91 10.39 30.74
CA ASN A 463 33.81 10.21 29.29
C ASN A 463 34.19 8.76 29.00
N GLN A 464 33.31 8.03 28.32
CA GLN A 464 33.73 6.94 27.43
C GLN A 464 32.85 6.95 26.19
N ASP A 465 33.49 7.39 25.11
CA ASP A 465 33.15 7.19 23.71
C ASP A 465 33.22 5.70 23.33
N HIS A 466 32.67 5.33 22.16
CA HIS A 466 33.49 4.96 21.00
C HIS A 466 32.65 4.39 19.84
N GLU A 467 32.63 5.15 18.74
CA GLU A 467 32.61 4.61 17.38
C GLU A 467 34.05 4.20 17.02
N ASN A 468 34.21 3.00 16.44
CA ASN A 468 35.47 2.50 15.89
C ASN A 468 35.54 2.78 14.39
N ILE A 469 36.58 3.50 13.96
CA ILE A 469 37.10 3.49 12.60
C ILE A 469 38.53 2.93 12.68
N ASP A 470 38.75 1.76 12.08
CA ASP A 470 40.08 1.21 11.88
C ASP A 470 40.74 1.87 10.66
N ASN A 471 41.92 2.44 10.87
CA ASN A 471 42.96 2.59 9.86
C ASN A 471 44.29 2.18 10.51
N ASN A 472 44.92 1.14 9.97
CA ASN A 472 46.32 0.86 10.23
C ASN A 472 47.16 1.53 9.14
N ASN A 473 48.16 2.27 9.63
CA ASN A 473 49.30 2.81 8.90
C ASN A 473 50.13 1.70 8.25
N ASP A 474 50.93 2.08 7.25
CA ASP A 474 52.38 1.95 7.39
C ASP A 474 53.08 3.03 6.55
N GLU A 475 54.16 3.54 7.16
CA GLU A 475 55.03 4.64 6.76
C GLU A 475 55.91 4.26 5.54
N ASP A 476 56.31 5.24 4.72
CA ASP A 476 57.71 5.71 4.68
C ASP A 476 58.08 6.60 3.48
N HIS A 477 58.92 7.59 3.81
CA HIS A 477 59.94 8.27 3.02
C HIS A 477 59.62 9.27 1.87
N ALA A 478 59.89 10.54 2.21
CA ALA A 478 60.89 11.43 1.61
C ALA A 478 60.64 12.14 0.25
N ASP A 479 60.75 13.46 0.37
CA ASP A 479 61.49 14.39 -0.50
C ASP A 479 60.95 14.86 -1.87
N VAL A 480 60.70 16.18 -1.89
CA VAL A 480 61.31 17.20 -2.78
C VAL A 480 60.74 17.43 -4.18
N ASN A 481 60.44 18.72 -4.39
CA ASN A 481 60.52 19.56 -5.61
C ASN A 481 59.35 19.70 -6.59
N ASN A 482 58.85 20.95 -6.58
CA ASN A 482 58.89 21.96 -7.64
C ASN A 482 57.99 21.86 -8.89
N ASN A 483 57.44 23.06 -9.15
CA ASN A 483 57.24 23.73 -10.43
C ASN A 483 56.05 23.27 -11.27
N SER A 484 54.96 24.06 -11.36
CA SER A 484 54.81 25.41 -11.97
C SER A 484 54.50 25.33 -13.47
N ASN A 485 53.53 26.17 -13.87
CA ASN A 485 53.31 26.72 -15.21
C ASN A 485 52.69 25.75 -16.22
N ASN A 486 51.84 26.17 -17.16
CA ASN A 486 51.11 27.43 -17.35
C ASN A 486 50.01 27.14 -18.39
N GLU A 487 48.97 27.96 -18.35
CA GLU A 487 48.35 28.70 -19.48
C GLU A 487 48.08 27.96 -20.80
N ASN A 488 46.79 27.90 -21.17
CA ASN A 488 46.17 28.71 -22.25
C ASN A 488 46.35 28.05 -23.63
N HIS A 489 45.48 28.14 -24.62
CA HIS A 489 44.38 29.03 -24.97
C HIS A 489 43.53 28.26 -26.03
N GLU A 490 42.27 28.67 -26.22
CA GLU A 490 41.58 28.96 -27.51
C GLU A 490 41.87 28.08 -28.76
N GLU A 491 40.95 27.77 -29.67
CA GLU A 491 39.64 28.30 -30.02
C GLU A 491 39.02 27.37 -31.11
N GLU A 492 37.71 27.50 -31.28
CA GLU A 492 36.95 27.45 -32.54
C GLU A 492 36.79 26.19 -33.42
N ASN A 493 35.50 25.81 -33.51
CA ASN A 493 34.64 25.78 -34.70
C ASN A 493 34.80 24.71 -35.82
N ASN A 494 33.66 24.04 -35.98
CA ASN A 494 32.90 23.83 -37.22
C ASN A 494 32.95 22.49 -37.97
N ASP A 495 31.72 22.06 -38.24
CA ASP A 495 31.19 21.46 -39.47
C ASP A 495 31.38 19.95 -39.74
N ASP A 496 30.25 19.27 -39.51
CA ASP A 496 29.43 18.59 -40.53
C ASP A 496 29.77 17.15 -40.98
N GLU A 497 28.70 16.48 -41.43
CA GLU A 497 28.64 15.18 -42.12
C GLU A 497 28.58 13.86 -41.32
N THR A 498 27.34 13.39 -41.07
CA THR A 498 26.91 11.99 -41.29
C THR A 498 27.18 11.52 -42.74
N PRO A 499 27.12 10.22 -43.14
CA PRO A 499 26.60 9.01 -42.46
C PRO A 499 27.43 7.71 -42.68
N GLY A 500 27.14 6.63 -41.94
CA GLY A 500 27.70 5.31 -42.34
C GLY A 500 27.41 4.11 -41.44
N LYS A 501 26.39 3.34 -41.83
CA LYS A 501 26.09 1.96 -41.42
C LYS A 501 27.33 1.09 -41.10
N LYS A 502 27.23 0.25 -40.05
CA LYS A 502 27.50 -1.21 -40.14
C LYS A 502 27.09 -1.96 -38.86
N ASN A 503 26.23 -2.97 -39.08
CA ASN A 503 26.04 -4.13 -38.21
C ASN A 503 27.38 -4.77 -37.84
N ILE A 504 27.57 -5.16 -36.57
CA ILE A 504 28.31 -6.37 -36.20
C ILE A 504 27.57 -7.10 -35.08
N ASP A 505 27.44 -8.39 -35.31
CA ASP A 505 26.81 -9.44 -34.54
C ASP A 505 27.35 -9.66 -33.11
N ALA A 506 26.40 -10.10 -32.28
CA ALA A 506 26.44 -11.32 -31.44
C ALA A 506 27.65 -11.68 -30.56
N LYS A 507 27.26 -12.19 -29.39
CA LYS A 507 27.93 -13.10 -28.45
C LYS A 507 28.58 -12.43 -27.24
N ASN A 508 27.93 -12.59 -26.08
CA ASN A 508 28.46 -13.47 -25.03
C ASN A 508 27.42 -13.69 -23.93
N HIS A 509 26.65 -14.77 -24.09
CA HIS A 509 26.00 -15.48 -23.01
C HIS A 509 26.84 -16.73 -22.76
N GLU A 510 27.53 -16.82 -21.61
CA GLU A 510 27.64 -18.03 -20.78
C GLU A 510 28.71 -17.88 -19.69
N ARG A 511 28.44 -18.58 -18.58
CA ARG A 511 29.28 -18.86 -17.40
C ARG A 511 29.07 -17.93 -16.21
N LYS A 512 28.28 -18.40 -15.24
CA LYS A 512 28.82 -19.14 -14.08
C LYS A 512 27.68 -19.63 -13.18
N ASN A 513 27.43 -20.93 -13.25
CA ASN A 513 26.92 -21.75 -12.14
C ASN A 513 27.99 -22.81 -11.87
N ILE A 514 28.03 -23.29 -10.63
CA ILE A 514 28.93 -24.30 -10.03
C ILE A 514 30.05 -23.67 -9.19
N GLU A 515 29.77 -23.53 -7.88
CA GLU A 515 30.62 -24.08 -6.82
C GLU A 515 29.85 -24.05 -5.48
N LYS A 516 29.33 -25.22 -5.09
CA LYS A 516 29.12 -25.64 -3.70
C LYS A 516 29.43 -27.13 -3.62
N LYS A 517 30.67 -27.43 -3.24
CA LYS A 517 31.06 -28.59 -2.46
C LYS A 517 31.85 -28.07 -1.28
#